data_AF-A0A6G1RTN9-F1
#
_entry.id   AF-A0A6G1RTN9-F1
#
_cell.length_a   1.000
_cell.length_b   1.000
_cell.length_c   1.000
_cell.angle_alpha   90.00
_cell.angle_beta   90.00
_cell.angle_gamma   90.00
#
_symmetry.space_group_name_H-M   'P 1'
#
loop_
_entity.id
_entity.type
_entity.pdbx_description
1 polymer ?
#
loop_
_entity_poly.entity_id
_entity_poly.type
_entity_poly.pdbx_seq_one_letter_code
_entity_poly.pdbx_strand_id
1 'polypeptide(L)'
;MALFDFLLQIYNRLDRNCCGFRPLKEDSCMQQGLKLKCSDQDVVDLTHIVQRRHDPRHLAFIDNKGFFDRNEDNLDFKILQGINEFPESAVSVLRSQRLREKLLQSLFLDKIYWESQGGRKGIEKLIDVIERRSKILLTYINAHGAKVLPMNE
;
A
#
# COMPACT_ATOMS: atom_id res chain seq x y z
N MET A 1 -2.72 2.42 -7.77
CA MET A 1 -2.67 1.09 -7.14
C MET A 1 -1.40 0.93 -6.30
N ALA A 2 -0.21 0.74 -6.90
CA ALA A 2 1.02 0.43 -6.16
C ALA A 2 1.37 1.37 -4.99
N LEU A 3 1.19 2.69 -5.15
CA LEU A 3 1.37 3.66 -4.06
C LEU A 3 0.47 3.35 -2.86
N PHE A 4 -0.79 3.02 -3.10
CA PHE A 4 -1.77 2.69 -2.07
C PHE A 4 -1.40 1.38 -1.37
N ASP A 5 -1.09 0.34 -2.13
CA ASP A 5 -0.72 -0.96 -1.56
C ASP A 5 0.58 -0.88 -0.77
N PHE A 6 1.57 -0.10 -1.22
CA PHE A 6 2.81 0.11 -0.49
C PHE A 6 2.58 0.81 0.86
N LEU A 7 1.79 1.90 0.90
CA LEU A 7 1.52 2.62 2.14
C LEU A 7 0.81 1.74 3.17
N LEU A 8 -0.13 0.91 2.71
CA LEU A 8 -0.91 0.01 3.57
C LEU A 8 -0.30 -1.38 3.74
N GLN A 9 0.79 -1.69 3.04
CA GLN A 9 1.41 -3.02 2.97
C GLN A 9 0.43 -4.13 2.55
N ILE A 10 -0.42 -3.85 1.55
CA ILE A 10 -1.34 -4.84 0.95
C ILE A 10 -0.53 -5.72 -0.02
N TYR A 11 0.29 -6.60 0.55
CA TYR A 11 1.25 -7.42 -0.20
C TYR A 11 0.55 -8.44 -1.10
N ASN A 12 -0.56 -9.01 -0.65
CA ASN A 12 -1.25 -10.12 -1.32
C ASN A 12 -1.82 -9.76 -2.70
N ARG A 13 -1.89 -8.47 -3.06
CA ARG A 13 -2.31 -8.04 -4.41
C ARG A 13 -1.36 -8.54 -5.49
N LEU A 14 -0.05 -8.55 -5.21
CA LEU A 14 0.99 -9.02 -6.11
C LEU A 14 1.78 -10.16 -5.45
N ASP A 15 2.35 -9.95 -4.27
CA ASP A 15 3.26 -10.89 -3.62
C ASP A 15 2.55 -11.94 -2.75
N ARG A 16 1.73 -12.78 -3.38
CA ARG A 16 0.93 -13.83 -2.70
C ARG A 16 1.78 -14.87 -1.95
N ASN A 17 3.05 -15.00 -2.32
CA ASN A 17 3.98 -15.95 -1.72
C ASN A 17 4.87 -15.29 -0.64
N CYS A 18 4.65 -14.00 -0.33
CA CYS A 18 5.43 -13.21 0.62
C CYS A 18 6.94 -13.25 0.36
N CYS A 19 7.35 -13.12 -0.90
CA CYS A 19 8.73 -13.16 -1.33
C CYS A 19 9.51 -11.87 -1.04
N GLY A 20 8.85 -10.72 -1.02
CA GLY A 20 9.44 -9.38 -0.88
C GLY A 20 9.69 -8.93 0.56
N PHE A 21 9.27 -9.70 1.56
CA PHE A 21 9.45 -9.37 2.97
C PHE A 21 9.60 -10.65 3.83
N ARG A 22 9.90 -10.47 5.13
CA ARG A 22 9.88 -11.56 6.13
C ARG A 22 8.46 -11.69 6.68
N PRO A 23 7.67 -12.72 6.30
CA PRO A 23 6.31 -12.88 6.79
C PRO A 23 6.27 -13.35 8.24
N LEU A 24 5.19 -13.01 8.93
CA LEU A 24 4.81 -13.52 10.24
C LEU A 24 4.06 -14.86 10.09
N LYS A 25 3.93 -15.62 11.18
CA LYS A 25 3.26 -16.93 11.15
C LYS A 25 1.77 -16.81 10.78
N GLU A 26 1.17 -15.68 11.09
CA GLU A 26 -0.23 -15.35 10.85
C GLU A 26 -0.49 -14.91 9.40
N ASP A 27 0.56 -14.66 8.61
CA ASP A 27 0.39 -14.29 7.21
C ASP A 27 -0.13 -15.47 6.40
N SER A 28 -1.08 -15.17 5.50
CA SER A 28 -1.79 -16.17 4.70
C SER A 28 -0.83 -17.05 3.89
N CYS A 29 0.25 -16.48 3.37
CA CYS A 29 1.28 -17.20 2.62
C CYS A 29 2.04 -18.23 3.47
N MET A 30 2.21 -17.97 4.78
CA MET A 30 2.87 -18.88 5.72
C MET A 30 1.92 -19.99 6.13
N GLN A 31 0.67 -19.66 6.45
CA GLN A 31 -0.37 -20.63 6.79
C GLN A 31 -0.64 -21.62 5.65
N GLN A 32 -0.53 -21.17 4.40
CA GLN A 32 -0.76 -21.99 3.20
C GLN A 32 0.53 -22.64 2.65
N GLY A 33 1.69 -22.44 3.29
CA GLY A 33 2.98 -22.98 2.82
C GLY A 33 3.46 -22.41 1.46
N LEU A 34 2.89 -21.29 1.02
CA LEU A 34 3.19 -20.67 -0.28
C LEU A 34 4.58 -20.03 -0.33
N LYS A 35 5.17 -19.68 0.82
CA LYS A 35 6.51 -19.08 0.90
C LYS A 35 7.60 -19.92 0.23
N LEU A 36 7.40 -21.23 0.12
CA LEU A 36 8.33 -22.15 -0.57
C LEU A 36 8.35 -21.97 -2.10
N LYS A 37 7.40 -21.22 -2.67
CA LYS A 37 7.21 -21.02 -4.12
C LYS A 37 7.75 -19.67 -4.61
N CYS A 38 8.82 -19.15 -4.02
CA CYS A 38 9.40 -17.85 -4.42
C CYS A 38 10.34 -17.91 -5.64
N SER A 39 10.60 -19.09 -6.18
CA SER A 39 11.52 -19.33 -7.31
C SER A 39 10.91 -19.05 -8.69
N ASP A 40 9.59 -19.20 -8.86
CA ASP A 40 8.88 -18.89 -10.12
C ASP A 40 8.26 -17.49 -10.05
N GLN A 41 9.02 -16.46 -10.48
CA GLN A 41 8.59 -15.06 -10.37
C GLN A 41 7.98 -14.48 -11.65
N ASP A 42 8.04 -15.21 -12.77
CA ASP A 42 7.64 -14.69 -14.09
C ASP A 42 6.14 -14.81 -14.39
N VAL A 43 5.36 -15.45 -13.50
CA VAL A 43 3.91 -15.60 -13.67
C VAL A 43 3.19 -15.31 -12.36
N VAL A 44 3.06 -14.01 -12.03
CA VAL A 44 2.30 -13.56 -10.87
C VAL A 44 1.16 -12.65 -11.33
N ASP A 45 -0.05 -13.18 -11.30
CA ASP A 45 -1.26 -12.42 -11.62
C ASP A 45 -1.59 -11.43 -10.49
N LEU A 46 -1.94 -10.21 -10.87
CA LEU A 46 -2.55 -9.25 -9.97
C LEU A 46 -3.92 -9.76 -9.52
N THR A 47 -4.17 -9.74 -8.23
CA THR A 47 -5.43 -10.21 -7.63
C THR A 47 -6.18 -9.09 -6.94
N HIS A 48 -7.43 -9.35 -6.53
CA HIS A 48 -8.25 -8.39 -5.78
C HIS A 48 -8.51 -7.05 -6.50
N ILE A 49 -8.50 -7.07 -7.84
CA ILE A 49 -8.83 -5.93 -8.70
C ILE A 49 -10.06 -6.29 -9.52
N VAL A 50 -11.06 -5.42 -9.48
CA VAL A 50 -12.25 -5.53 -10.33
C VAL A 50 -12.19 -4.42 -11.38
N GLN A 51 -12.24 -4.81 -12.66
CA GLN A 51 -12.35 -3.88 -13.78
C GLN A 51 -13.83 -3.67 -14.12
N ARG A 52 -14.24 -2.41 -14.28
CA ARG A 52 -15.60 -2.09 -14.70
C ARG A 52 -15.74 -2.32 -16.21
N ARG A 53 -16.78 -3.04 -16.63
CA ARG A 53 -17.03 -3.36 -18.06
C ARG A 53 -17.08 -2.14 -18.97
N HIS A 54 -17.64 -1.03 -18.49
CA HIS A 54 -17.82 0.20 -19.27
C HIS A 54 -16.71 1.24 -19.05
N ASP A 55 -15.76 0.97 -18.15
CA ASP A 55 -14.66 1.87 -17.86
C ASP A 55 -13.45 1.08 -17.34
N PRO A 56 -12.66 0.47 -18.24
CA PRO A 56 -11.54 -0.39 -17.86
C PRO A 56 -10.38 0.38 -17.23
N ARG A 57 -10.37 1.72 -17.34
CA ARG A 57 -9.35 2.58 -16.70
C ARG A 57 -9.60 2.73 -15.20
N HIS A 58 -10.86 2.63 -14.78
CA HIS A 58 -11.24 2.73 -13.37
C HIS A 58 -11.24 1.37 -12.69
N LEU A 59 -10.12 1.09 -12.02
CA LEU A 59 -9.92 -0.11 -11.22
C LEU A 59 -10.58 0.04 -9.84
N ALA A 60 -11.37 -0.95 -9.42
CA ALA A 60 -11.82 -1.08 -8.05
C ALA A 60 -10.91 -2.06 -7.28
N PHE A 61 -10.30 -1.57 -6.21
CA PHE A 61 -9.46 -2.40 -5.33
C PHE A 61 -10.35 -3.00 -4.23
N ILE A 62 -10.39 -4.33 -4.17
CA ILE A 62 -11.08 -5.08 -3.11
C ILE A 62 -10.06 -5.70 -2.15
N ASP A 63 -10.54 -6.21 -1.02
CA ASP A 63 -9.74 -6.88 0.02
C ASP A 63 -8.53 -6.07 0.52
N ASN A 64 -8.76 -4.80 0.83
CA ASN A 64 -7.72 -3.82 1.18
C ASN A 64 -7.25 -3.87 2.64
N LYS A 65 -7.16 -5.06 3.24
CA LYS A 65 -6.71 -5.17 4.64
C LYS A 65 -5.25 -4.69 4.73
N GLY A 66 -5.05 -3.54 5.38
CA GLY A 66 -3.73 -2.99 5.63
C GLY A 66 -3.01 -3.63 6.83
N PHE A 67 -1.68 -3.61 6.80
CA PHE A 67 -0.81 -4.15 7.83
C PHE A 67 0.07 -3.05 8.42
N PHE A 68 -0.39 -2.41 9.50
CA PHE A 68 0.27 -1.26 10.14
C PHE A 68 1.33 -1.66 11.19
N ASP A 69 1.37 -2.94 11.56
CA ASP A 69 2.31 -3.54 12.48
C ASP A 69 3.67 -3.86 11.83
N ARG A 70 3.78 -3.74 10.50
CA ARG A 70 5.01 -4.05 9.75
C ARG A 70 6.04 -2.94 9.90
N ASN A 71 7.21 -3.35 10.37
CA ASN A 71 8.36 -2.47 10.55
C ASN A 71 8.91 -2.00 9.19
N GLU A 72 9.54 -0.82 9.22
CA GLU A 72 10.06 -0.11 8.05
C GLU A 72 11.22 -0.85 7.37
N ASP A 73 11.98 -1.65 8.12
CA ASP A 73 13.07 -2.50 7.62
C ASP A 73 12.57 -3.80 6.95
N ASN A 74 11.26 -4.00 6.90
CA ASN A 74 10.63 -5.22 6.40
C ASN A 74 9.42 -4.93 5.50
N LEU A 75 9.41 -3.76 4.84
CA LEU A 75 8.38 -3.41 3.88
C LEU A 75 8.57 -4.19 2.57
N ASP A 76 7.46 -4.54 1.92
CA ASP A 76 7.47 -5.16 0.62
C ASP A 76 7.60 -4.11 -0.49
N PHE A 77 8.74 -4.11 -1.18
CA PHE A 77 9.02 -3.23 -2.33
C PHE A 77 8.67 -3.86 -3.68
N LYS A 78 8.28 -5.14 -3.72
CA LYS A 78 8.06 -5.86 -4.98
C LYS A 78 7.00 -5.19 -5.85
N ILE A 79 5.95 -4.62 -5.23
CA ILE A 79 4.89 -3.87 -5.93
C ILE A 79 5.40 -2.60 -6.65
N LEU A 80 6.57 -2.09 -6.29
CA LEU A 80 7.18 -0.90 -6.89
C LEU A 80 8.21 -1.24 -7.97
N GLN A 81 8.60 -2.50 -8.11
CA GLN A 81 9.60 -2.91 -9.09
C GLN A 81 9.07 -2.72 -10.51
N GLY A 82 9.90 -2.17 -11.40
CA GLY A 82 9.54 -1.88 -12.79
C GLY A 82 8.66 -0.62 -12.96
N ILE A 83 8.17 0.00 -11.90
CA ILE A 83 7.44 1.27 -11.98
C ILE A 83 8.42 2.42 -12.13
N ASN A 84 8.32 3.14 -13.25
CA ASN A 84 9.17 4.27 -13.60
C ASN A 84 8.43 5.62 -13.57
N GLU A 85 7.11 5.63 -13.37
CA GLU A 85 6.27 6.83 -13.40
C GLU A 85 5.22 6.79 -12.27
N PHE A 86 5.01 7.92 -11.61
CA PHE A 86 4.03 8.09 -10.55
C PHE A 86 3.13 9.32 -10.80
N PRO A 87 1.85 9.27 -10.42
CA PRO A 87 0.93 10.40 -10.59
C PRO A 87 1.31 11.57 -9.68
N GLU A 88 1.46 12.75 -10.29
CA GLU A 88 1.76 14.00 -9.59
C GLU A 88 0.70 14.35 -8.52
N SER A 89 -0.58 14.11 -8.81
CA SER A 89 -1.68 14.35 -7.86
C SER A 89 -1.51 13.55 -6.57
N ALA A 90 -1.13 12.27 -6.65
CA ALA A 90 -0.89 11.45 -5.47
C ALA A 90 0.41 11.82 -4.75
N VAL A 91 1.50 12.01 -5.50
CA VAL A 91 2.82 12.35 -4.92
C VAL A 91 2.81 13.72 -4.23
N SER A 92 2.08 14.69 -4.78
CA SER A 92 1.94 16.01 -4.17
C SER A 92 1.21 15.97 -2.82
N VAL A 93 0.20 15.11 -2.66
CA VAL A 93 -0.45 14.87 -1.36
C VAL A 93 0.57 14.36 -0.34
N LEU A 94 1.41 13.39 -0.72
CA LEU A 94 2.46 12.85 0.14
C LEU A 94 3.50 13.91 0.53
N ARG A 95 3.90 14.78 -0.40
CA ARG A 95 4.88 15.86 -0.16
C ARG A 95 4.32 17.00 0.69
N SER A 96 3.04 17.33 0.52
CA SER A 96 2.41 18.49 1.16
C SER A 96 2.15 18.32 2.66
N GLN A 97 2.36 17.12 3.22
CA GLN A 97 2.02 16.77 4.61
C GLN A 97 0.53 16.95 4.98
N ARG A 98 -0.34 17.19 3.99
CA ARG A 98 -1.81 17.28 4.18
C ARG A 98 -2.48 15.92 4.34
N LEU A 99 -1.73 14.83 4.18
CA LEU A 99 -2.26 13.47 4.29
C LEU A 99 -2.86 13.22 5.68
N ARG A 100 -2.17 13.60 6.76
CA ARG A 100 -2.69 13.46 8.13
C ARG A 100 -4.01 14.18 8.33
N GLU A 101 -4.09 15.44 7.93
CA GLU A 101 -5.30 16.25 8.10
C GLU A 101 -6.49 15.60 7.38
N LYS A 102 -6.31 15.21 6.12
CA LYS A 102 -7.35 14.56 5.31
C LYS A 102 -7.79 13.21 5.92
N LEU A 103 -6.84 12.40 6.37
CA LEU A 103 -7.15 11.11 7.00
C LEU A 103 -7.90 11.30 8.33
N LEU A 104 -7.48 12.24 9.17
CA LEU A 104 -8.19 12.53 10.43
C LEU A 104 -9.64 12.98 10.17
N GLN A 105 -9.83 13.92 9.23
CA GLN A 105 -11.18 14.40 8.87
C GLN A 105 -12.06 13.27 8.32
N SER A 106 -11.51 12.43 7.44
CA SER A 106 -12.26 11.33 6.83
C SER A 106 -12.59 10.22 7.84
N LEU A 107 -11.62 9.80 8.65
CA LEU A 107 -11.79 8.68 9.58
C LEU A 107 -12.66 9.05 10.78
N PHE A 108 -12.71 10.33 11.15
CA PHE A 108 -13.59 10.82 12.22
C PHE A 108 -15.09 10.63 11.92
N LEU A 109 -15.46 10.57 10.64
CA LEU A 109 -16.85 10.35 10.23
C LEU A 109 -17.34 8.92 10.53
N ASP A 110 -16.43 7.94 10.52
CA ASP A 110 -16.74 6.56 10.90
C ASP A 110 -16.49 6.36 12.39
N LYS A 111 -17.55 6.59 13.18
CA LYS A 111 -17.48 6.45 14.64
C LYS A 111 -17.12 5.03 15.09
N ILE A 112 -17.59 4.01 14.38
CA ILE A 112 -17.35 2.61 14.77
C ILE A 112 -15.86 2.31 14.58
N TYR A 113 -15.32 2.65 13.42
CA TYR A 113 -13.90 2.47 13.16
C TYR A 113 -13.05 3.31 14.12
N TRP A 114 -13.35 4.60 14.27
CA TRP A 114 -12.62 5.52 15.14
C TRP A 114 -12.47 4.99 16.57
N GLU A 115 -13.57 4.59 17.20
CA GLU A 115 -13.54 4.06 18.56
C GLU A 115 -12.85 2.70 18.62
N SER A 116 -13.06 1.82 17.62
CA SER A 116 -12.39 0.51 17.57
C SER A 116 -10.86 0.59 17.53
N GLN A 117 -10.31 1.69 17.01
CA GLN A 117 -8.87 1.92 16.98
C GLN A 117 -8.32 2.53 18.27
N GLY A 118 -9.17 2.87 19.25
CA GLY A 118 -8.77 3.59 20.47
C GLY A 118 -8.88 5.11 20.33
N GLY A 119 -9.82 5.57 19.51
CA GLY A 119 -10.11 6.98 19.27
C GLY A 119 -8.94 7.72 18.61
N ARG A 120 -8.83 9.03 18.90
CA ARG A 120 -7.83 9.92 18.28
C ARG A 120 -6.41 9.37 18.39
N LYS A 121 -6.00 8.93 19.58
CA LYS A 121 -4.63 8.45 19.83
C LYS A 121 -4.32 7.18 19.03
N GLY A 122 -5.32 6.32 18.84
CA GLY A 122 -5.21 5.14 18.00
C GLY A 122 -5.02 5.47 16.53
N ILE A 123 -5.90 6.33 16.01
CA ILE A 123 -5.87 6.79 14.63
C ILE A 123 -4.58 7.55 14.32
N GLU A 124 -4.12 8.43 15.20
CA GLU A 124 -2.85 9.15 15.03
C GLU A 124 -1.66 8.17 14.91
N LYS A 125 -1.61 7.10 15.69
CA LYS A 125 -0.57 6.06 15.55
C LYS A 125 -0.61 5.36 14.19
N LEU A 126 -1.80 5.05 13.67
CA LEU A 126 -1.94 4.44 12.33
C LEU A 126 -1.46 5.41 11.24
N ILE A 127 -1.85 6.69 11.36
CA ILE A 127 -1.42 7.73 10.42
C ILE A 127 0.09 7.94 10.48
N ASP A 128 0.70 7.90 11.66
CA ASP A 128 2.16 8.01 11.81
C ASP A 128 2.89 6.91 11.04
N VAL A 129 2.38 5.67 11.07
CA VAL A 129 2.92 4.56 10.26
C VAL A 129 2.81 4.88 8.76
N ILE A 130 1.64 5.34 8.30
CA ILE A 130 1.43 5.70 6.87
C ILE A 130 2.40 6.81 6.46
N GLU A 131 2.62 7.82 7.29
CA GLU A 131 3.51 8.92 6.96
C GLU A 131 4.98 8.54 6.92
N ARG A 132 5.43 7.65 7.82
CA ARG A 132 6.80 7.13 7.75
C ARG A 132 7.01 6.33 6.46
N ARG A 133 6.05 5.49 6.08
CA ARG A 133 6.06 4.77 4.80
C ARG A 133 6.00 5.71 3.61
N SER A 134 5.25 6.81 3.70
CA SER A 134 5.23 7.86 2.67
C SER A 134 6.62 8.47 2.45
N LYS A 135 7.36 8.77 3.52
CA LYS A 135 8.75 9.25 3.42
C LYS A 135 9.66 8.22 2.74
N ILE A 136 9.53 6.94 3.12
CA ILE A 136 10.30 5.84 2.49
C ILE A 136 9.97 5.73 1.01
N LEU A 137 8.68 5.80 0.64
CA LEU A 137 8.25 5.77 -0.76
C LEU A 137 8.81 6.94 -1.57
N LEU A 138 8.77 8.16 -1.02
CA LEU A 138 9.33 9.33 -1.68
C LEU A 138 10.85 9.20 -1.88
N THR A 139 11.57 8.67 -0.88
CA THR A 139 13.00 8.34 -1.02
C THR A 139 13.22 7.29 -2.10
N TYR A 140 12.40 6.23 -2.15
CA TYR A 140 12.48 5.20 -3.19
C TYR A 140 12.28 5.78 -4.59
N ILE A 141 11.22 6.59 -4.79
CA ILE A 141 10.91 7.26 -6.06
C ILE A 141 12.11 8.09 -6.54
N ASN A 142 12.68 8.90 -5.64
CA ASN A 142 13.83 9.75 -5.96
C ASN A 142 15.08 8.92 -6.29
N ALA A 143 15.37 7.88 -5.50
CA ALA A 143 16.56 7.04 -5.67
C ALA A 143 16.53 6.22 -6.96
N HIS A 144 15.35 5.84 -7.44
CA HIS A 144 15.18 5.06 -8.67
C HIS A 144 14.94 5.94 -9.91
N GLY A 145 14.99 7.27 -9.77
CA GLY A 145 14.81 8.19 -10.90
C GLY A 145 13.41 8.11 -11.53
N ALA A 146 12.40 7.64 -10.79
CA ALA A 146 11.04 7.53 -11.29
C ALA A 146 10.46 8.93 -11.51
N LYS A 147 9.81 9.14 -12.66
CA LYS A 147 9.22 10.43 -13.02
C LYS A 147 7.92 10.64 -12.26
N VAL A 148 7.64 11.89 -11.93
CA VAL A 148 6.37 12.32 -11.35
C VAL A 148 5.68 13.19 -12.39
N LEU A 149 4.57 12.71 -12.94
CA LEU A 149 3.91 13.32 -14.10
C LEU A 149 2.41 13.51 -13.83
N PRO A 150 1.78 14.55 -14.42
CA PRO A 150 0.34 14.62 -14.47
C PRO A 150 -0.18 13.42 -15.28
N MET A 151 -1.06 12.63 -14.67
CA MET A 151 -1.71 11.51 -15.35
C MET A 151 -3.09 11.96 -15.81
N ASN A 152 -3.49 11.54 -17.01
CA ASN A 152 -4.85 11.78 -17.51
C ASN A 152 -5.84 10.99 -16.64
N GLU A 153 -6.73 11.69 -15.95
CA GLU A 153 -7.87 11.10 -15.22
C GLU A 153 -8.95 10.56 -16.19
#